data_AF-A0AAJ5UYA8-F1
#
_entry.id   AF-A0AAJ5UYA8-F1
#
_cell.length_a   1.000
_cell.length_b   1.000
_cell.length_c   1.000
_cell.angle_alpha   90.00
_cell.angle_beta   90.00
_cell.angle_gamma   90.00
#
_symmetry.space_group_name_H-M   'P 1'
#
loop_
_entity.id
_entity.type
_entity.pdbx_description
1 polymer ?
#
loop_
_entity_poly.entity_id
_entity_poly.type
_entity_poly.pdbx_seq_one_letter_code
_entity_poly.pdbx_strand_id
1 'polypeptide(L)'
;MKKIIMILSFLIIITVGFLIVKKDQSDSTTDVMKNNNSTTDVLENTEYSAKDILANADFNVEKQTITVHTIDTDKKDIFTRIEIPEETQKKLIQAFQNAKFAKTTIDPIEYDYRITISLNTGYTMYLISDKKSLHIVNNRENYAIVNDSDFFSILVNATK
;
A
#
# COMPACT_ATOMS: atom_id res chain seq x y z
N MET A 1 13.23 55.39 -5.59
CA MET A 1 14.66 55.47 -5.95
C MET A 1 15.42 54.42 -5.15
N LYS A 2 16.26 53.64 -5.85
CA LYS A 2 17.38 52.76 -5.42
C LYS A 2 17.11 51.70 -4.32
N LYS A 3 16.88 50.45 -4.79
CA LYS A 3 17.14 49.22 -4.05
C LYS A 3 18.65 48.93 -4.12
N ILE A 4 19.31 48.73 -2.99
CA ILE A 4 20.72 48.34 -2.91
C ILE A 4 20.77 46.81 -2.87
N ILE A 5 21.31 46.21 -3.92
CA ILE A 5 21.59 44.77 -4.03
C ILE A 5 23.03 44.58 -3.57
N MET A 6 23.23 43.89 -2.44
CA MET A 6 24.55 43.52 -1.93
C MET A 6 24.83 42.08 -2.37
N ILE A 7 25.67 41.93 -3.39
CA ILE A 7 26.12 40.63 -3.90
C ILE A 7 27.24 40.14 -2.96
N LEU A 8 26.93 39.13 -2.15
CA LEU A 8 27.91 38.45 -1.31
C LEU A 8 28.49 37.27 -2.09
N SER A 9 29.68 37.46 -2.64
CA SER A 9 30.45 36.42 -3.34
C SER A 9 31.02 35.42 -2.35
N PHE A 10 30.44 34.22 -2.27
CA PHE A 10 31.07 33.09 -1.57
C PHE A 10 32.03 32.36 -2.52
N LEU A 11 33.32 32.54 -2.26
CA LEU A 11 34.42 31.77 -2.82
C LEU A 11 34.51 30.46 -2.02
N ILE A 12 34.15 29.30 -2.62
CA ILE A 12 34.43 27.99 -2.01
C ILE A 12 35.60 27.37 -2.79
N ILE A 13 36.75 27.31 -2.12
CA ILE A 13 37.95 26.65 -2.61
C ILE A 13 37.91 25.18 -2.19
N ILE A 14 38.26 24.34 -3.17
CA ILE A 14 38.25 22.89 -3.26
C ILE A 14 39.28 22.24 -2.33
N THR A 15 38.94 21.10 -1.74
CA THR A 15 39.92 20.02 -1.49
C THR A 15 39.32 18.66 -1.87
N VAL A 16 39.78 18.15 -3.01
CA VAL A 16 39.59 16.76 -3.45
C VAL A 16 40.56 15.90 -2.63
N GLY A 17 40.02 15.10 -1.71
CA GLY A 17 40.75 14.03 -1.03
C GLY A 17 40.35 12.69 -1.62
N PHE A 18 41.05 12.26 -2.68
CA PHE A 18 41.04 10.87 -3.13
C PHE A 18 41.71 10.01 -2.05
N LEU A 19 40.95 9.17 -1.35
CA LEU A 19 41.52 8.05 -0.60
C LEU A 19 41.10 6.76 -1.29
N ILE A 20 42.06 6.18 -2.02
CA ILE A 20 41.99 4.83 -2.56
C ILE A 20 42.16 3.86 -1.39
N VAL A 21 41.10 3.12 -1.05
CA VAL A 21 41.22 1.90 -0.25
C VAL A 21 40.96 0.74 -1.20
N LYS A 22 41.93 -0.17 -1.30
CA LYS A 22 41.88 -1.39 -2.11
C LYS A 22 41.85 -2.60 -1.18
N LYS A 23 40.99 -3.57 -1.53
CA LYS A 23 40.88 -4.97 -1.04
C LYS A 23 40.36 -5.12 0.41
N ASP A 24 39.41 -6.00 0.70
CA ASP A 24 39.26 -7.36 0.15
C ASP A 24 37.84 -7.75 -0.29
N GLN A 25 37.87 -8.68 -1.23
CA GLN A 25 36.81 -9.43 -1.87
C GLN A 25 36.31 -10.52 -0.90
N SER A 26 35.01 -10.56 -0.63
CA SER A 26 34.33 -11.83 -0.38
C SER A 26 33.07 -11.89 -1.21
N ASP A 27 33.05 -12.88 -2.09
CA ASP A 27 31.93 -13.21 -2.95
C ASP A 27 30.75 -13.64 -2.09
N SER A 28 29.65 -12.91 -2.18
CA SER A 28 28.32 -13.43 -1.86
C SER A 28 27.46 -13.24 -3.09
N THR A 29 27.43 -14.29 -3.90
CA THR A 29 26.43 -14.47 -4.96
C THR A 29 25.06 -14.52 -4.31
N THR A 30 24.38 -13.37 -4.26
CA THR A 30 22.93 -13.36 -4.11
C THR A 30 22.35 -13.36 -5.52
N ASP A 31 21.65 -14.45 -5.82
CA ASP A 31 20.83 -14.62 -7.02
C ASP A 31 19.93 -13.39 -7.20
N VAL A 32 20.21 -12.61 -8.24
CA VAL A 32 19.29 -11.59 -8.71
C VAL A 32 18.20 -12.31 -9.51
N MET A 33 17.15 -12.76 -8.82
CA MET A 33 15.87 -13.00 -9.48
C MET A 33 15.31 -11.64 -9.93
N LYS A 34 15.53 -11.32 -11.21
CA LYS A 34 14.69 -10.38 -11.96
C LYS A 34 13.29 -10.99 -12.07
N ASN A 35 12.36 -10.53 -11.24
CA ASN A 35 10.94 -10.66 -11.56
C ASN A 35 10.44 -9.29 -12.03
N ASN A 36 9.94 -9.26 -13.26
CA ASN A 36 9.47 -8.08 -13.94
C ASN A 36 7.97 -7.92 -13.68
N ASN A 37 7.54 -6.67 -13.47
CA ASN A 37 6.16 -6.13 -13.53
C ASN A 37 5.36 -6.06 -12.22
N SER A 38 5.57 -4.98 -11.47
CA SER A 38 4.50 -4.04 -11.06
C SER A 38 5.18 -2.81 -10.44
N THR A 39 4.92 -1.61 -10.96
CA THR A 39 5.52 -0.36 -10.48
C THR A 39 4.84 0.09 -9.19
N THR A 40 5.00 -0.70 -8.13
CA THR A 40 4.82 -0.27 -6.75
C THR A 40 6.16 -0.44 -6.08
N ASP A 41 6.90 0.66 -5.92
CA ASP A 41 8.16 0.64 -5.20
C ASP A 41 7.86 0.25 -3.76
N VAL A 42 8.14 -1.02 -3.42
CA VAL A 42 8.12 -1.50 -2.05
C VAL A 42 9.21 -0.74 -1.30
N LEU A 43 8.82 0.06 -0.32
CA LEU A 43 9.71 0.99 0.38
C LEU A 43 10.61 0.25 1.38
N GLU A 44 10.10 -0.84 1.95
CA GLU A 44 10.78 -1.63 2.97
C GLU A 44 10.46 -3.11 2.74
N ASN A 45 11.47 -3.98 2.92
CA ASN A 45 11.30 -5.43 2.83
C ASN A 45 10.65 -6.05 4.09
N THR A 46 9.96 -5.23 4.88
CA THR A 46 9.26 -5.64 6.09
C THR A 46 7.86 -6.09 5.73
N GLU A 47 7.51 -7.33 6.08
CA GLU A 47 6.15 -7.84 5.95
C GLU A 47 5.33 -7.55 7.20
N TYR A 48 4.14 -6.98 6.99
CA TYR A 48 3.14 -6.70 8.00
C TYR A 48 1.98 -7.67 7.87
N SER A 49 1.38 -8.06 8.99
CA SER A 49 0.10 -8.77 9.03
C SER A 49 -1.08 -7.81 8.96
N ALA A 50 -2.29 -8.35 8.76
CA ALA A 50 -3.52 -7.56 8.82
C ALA A 50 -3.69 -6.81 10.15
N LYS A 51 -3.25 -7.39 11.27
CA LYS A 51 -3.31 -6.75 12.60
C LYS A 51 -2.31 -5.61 12.77
N ASP A 52 -1.17 -5.67 12.08
CA ASP A 52 -0.17 -4.62 12.13
C ASP A 52 -0.65 -3.38 11.38
N ILE A 53 -1.31 -3.57 10.22
CA ILE A 53 -1.80 -2.46 9.40
C ILE A 53 -3.16 -1.93 9.87
N LEU A 54 -4.00 -2.78 10.48
CA LEU A 54 -5.26 -2.39 11.09
C LEU A 54 -5.10 -2.30 12.62
N ALA A 55 -4.63 -1.14 13.09
CA ALA A 55 -4.37 -0.92 14.51
C ALA A 55 -5.55 -1.36 15.41
N ASN A 56 -5.24 -2.21 16.39
CA ASN A 56 -6.20 -2.78 17.35
C ASN A 56 -7.31 -3.65 16.74
N ALA A 57 -7.11 -4.20 15.54
CA ALA A 57 -8.09 -5.09 14.92
C ALA A 57 -8.23 -6.40 15.67
N ASP A 58 -9.48 -6.72 16.04
CA ASP A 58 -9.86 -8.00 16.62
C ASP A 58 -10.68 -8.84 15.62
N PHE A 59 -10.01 -9.80 14.99
CA PHE A 59 -10.62 -10.75 14.06
C PHE A 59 -11.37 -11.91 14.77
N ASN A 60 -11.55 -11.85 16.10
CA ASN A 60 -12.28 -12.87 16.85
C ASN A 60 -13.64 -12.38 17.36
N VAL A 61 -14.12 -11.21 16.92
CA VAL A 61 -15.45 -10.73 17.28
C VAL A 61 -16.55 -11.61 16.70
N GLU A 62 -17.69 -11.68 17.40
CA GLU A 62 -18.84 -12.53 17.04
C GLU A 62 -19.38 -12.24 15.63
N LYS A 63 -19.44 -10.95 15.26
CA LYS A 63 -19.98 -10.51 13.98
C LYS A 63 -18.94 -9.72 13.21
N GLN A 64 -18.57 -10.25 12.04
CA GLN A 64 -17.63 -9.64 11.12
C GLN A 64 -18.33 -9.45 9.79
N THR A 65 -18.19 -8.28 9.20
CA THR A 65 -18.80 -7.97 7.89
C THR A 65 -17.85 -7.16 7.04
N ILE A 66 -17.97 -7.26 5.73
CA ILE A 66 -17.27 -6.38 4.80
C ILE A 66 -18.28 -5.74 3.87
N THR A 67 -18.25 -4.41 3.79
CA THR A 67 -19.01 -3.65 2.80
C THR A 67 -18.09 -3.22 1.68
N VAL A 68 -18.52 -3.38 0.43
CA VAL A 68 -17.75 -3.03 -0.76
C VAL A 68 -18.53 -2.01 -1.57
N HIS A 69 -17.84 -0.96 -2.01
CA HIS A 69 -18.34 0.00 -2.99
C HIS A 69 -17.35 0.09 -4.14
N THR A 70 -17.83 0.10 -5.39
CA THR A 70 -17.03 0.56 -6.53
C THR A 70 -16.91 2.07 -6.52
N ILE A 71 -15.84 2.56 -7.10
CA ILE A 71 -15.53 3.99 -7.23
C ILE A 71 -15.57 4.38 -8.69
N ASP A 72 -16.32 5.43 -9.00
CA ASP A 72 -16.39 6.04 -10.33
C ASP A 72 -16.43 7.56 -10.16
N THR A 73 -15.28 8.22 -10.33
CA THR A 73 -15.13 9.66 -10.10
C THR A 73 -15.75 10.52 -11.20
N ASP A 74 -16.14 9.93 -12.32
CA ASP A 74 -16.86 10.61 -13.41
C ASP A 74 -18.36 10.68 -13.15
N LYS A 75 -18.88 9.88 -12.20
CA LYS A 75 -20.28 9.89 -11.80
C LYS A 75 -20.55 10.87 -10.66
N LYS A 76 -21.80 11.36 -10.62
CA LYS A 76 -22.31 12.17 -9.50
C LYS A 76 -22.27 11.39 -8.18
N ASP A 77 -22.70 10.14 -8.22
CA ASP A 77 -22.62 9.21 -7.10
C ASP A 77 -21.35 8.37 -7.25
N ILE A 78 -20.29 8.84 -6.61
CA ILE A 78 -18.94 8.27 -6.74
C ILE A 78 -18.88 6.83 -6.22
N PHE A 79 -19.67 6.51 -5.19
CA PHE A 79 -19.67 5.19 -4.55
C PHE A 79 -20.95 4.42 -4.88
N THR A 80 -20.80 3.28 -5.54
CA THR A 80 -21.91 2.34 -5.77
C THR A 80 -21.72 1.11 -4.90
N ARG A 81 -22.67 0.85 -3.99
CA ARG A 81 -22.60 -0.32 -3.09
C ARG A 81 -22.84 -1.61 -3.88
N ILE A 82 -22.01 -2.61 -3.60
CA ILE A 82 -22.19 -3.98 -4.10
C ILE A 82 -22.67 -4.86 -2.95
N GLU A 83 -23.73 -5.62 -3.19
CA GLU A 83 -24.22 -6.60 -2.23
C GLU A 83 -23.39 -7.89 -2.32
N ILE A 84 -22.69 -8.20 -1.23
CA ILE A 84 -21.83 -9.38 -1.15
C ILE A 84 -22.50 -10.40 -0.22
N PRO A 85 -22.76 -11.65 -0.68
CA PRO A 85 -23.33 -12.68 0.18
C PRO A 85 -22.48 -12.94 1.43
N GLU A 86 -23.13 -13.29 2.55
CA GLU A 86 -22.43 -13.49 3.84
C GLU A 86 -21.28 -14.50 3.76
N GLU A 87 -21.46 -15.60 3.02
CA GLU A 87 -20.41 -16.60 2.84
C GLU A 87 -19.19 -16.04 2.08
N THR A 88 -19.40 -15.13 1.13
CA THR A 88 -18.32 -14.44 0.41
C THR A 88 -17.67 -13.38 1.29
N GLN A 89 -18.44 -12.67 2.12
CA GLN A 89 -17.90 -11.73 3.11
C GLN A 89 -16.93 -12.42 4.07
N LYS A 90 -17.30 -13.60 4.60
CA LYS A 90 -16.43 -14.41 5.49
C LYS A 90 -15.12 -14.78 4.79
N LYS A 91 -15.18 -15.24 3.54
CA LYS A 91 -14.00 -15.59 2.74
C LYS A 91 -13.08 -14.38 2.50
N LEU A 92 -13.65 -13.21 2.17
CA LEU A 92 -12.88 -11.97 2.01
C LEU A 92 -12.15 -11.57 3.30
N ILE A 93 -12.84 -11.64 4.44
CA ILE A 93 -12.23 -11.26 5.73
C ILE A 93 -11.13 -12.25 6.12
N GLN A 94 -11.36 -13.55 5.93
CA GLN A 94 -10.35 -14.58 6.19
C GLN A 94 -9.13 -14.45 5.28
N ALA A 95 -9.35 -14.20 3.99
CA ALA A 95 -8.28 -13.93 3.03
C ALA A 95 -7.46 -12.69 3.46
N PHE A 96 -8.13 -11.59 3.79
CA PHE A 96 -7.47 -10.37 4.26
C PHE A 96 -6.67 -10.59 5.55
N GLN A 97 -7.23 -11.34 6.51
CA GLN A 97 -6.55 -11.66 7.78
C GLN A 97 -5.24 -12.44 7.56
N ASN A 98 -5.23 -13.34 6.57
CA ASN A 98 -4.07 -14.19 6.25
C ASN A 98 -3.06 -13.50 5.32
N ALA A 99 -3.45 -12.38 4.70
CA ALA A 99 -2.61 -11.65 3.78
C ALA A 99 -1.37 -11.04 4.45
N LYS A 100 -0.35 -10.76 3.63
CA LYS A 100 0.88 -10.05 4.00
C LYS A 100 1.01 -8.77 3.21
N PHE A 101 1.51 -7.75 3.88
CA PHE A 101 1.56 -6.39 3.38
C PHE A 101 2.98 -5.84 3.44
N ALA A 102 3.35 -4.96 2.52
CA ALA A 102 4.60 -4.21 2.59
C ALA A 102 4.30 -2.73 2.36
N LYS A 103 5.04 -1.83 3.04
CA LYS A 103 4.87 -0.39 2.80
C LYS A 103 5.22 -0.05 1.36
N THR A 104 4.42 0.81 0.76
CA THR A 104 4.63 1.25 -0.62
C THR A 104 4.21 2.70 -0.81
N THR A 105 4.44 3.24 -2.00
CA THR A 105 3.84 4.49 -2.46
C THR A 105 2.73 4.17 -3.45
N ILE A 106 1.64 4.94 -3.37
CA ILE A 106 0.48 4.80 -4.26
C ILE A 106 0.16 6.18 -4.79
N ASP A 107 -0.06 6.28 -6.10
CA ASP A 107 -0.69 7.46 -6.70
C ASP A 107 -2.21 7.35 -6.50
N PRO A 108 -2.86 8.24 -5.72
CA PRO A 108 -4.22 8.07 -5.23
C PRO A 108 -5.33 8.32 -6.26
N ILE A 109 -5.02 8.36 -7.55
CA ILE A 109 -5.96 8.83 -8.59
C ILE A 109 -6.83 7.69 -9.17
N GLU A 110 -6.51 6.42 -8.88
CA GLU A 110 -7.10 5.26 -9.57
C GLU A 110 -7.65 4.19 -8.59
N TYR A 111 -8.39 4.59 -7.55
CA TYR A 111 -9.01 3.61 -6.66
C TYR A 111 -10.20 2.92 -7.34
N ASP A 112 -10.21 1.58 -7.34
CA ASP A 112 -11.31 0.77 -7.89
C ASP A 112 -12.43 0.58 -6.86
N TYR A 113 -12.05 0.43 -5.59
CA TYR A 113 -12.98 0.08 -4.52
C TYR A 113 -12.75 0.88 -3.25
N ARG A 114 -13.85 1.17 -2.54
CA ARG A 114 -13.85 1.52 -1.12
C ARG A 114 -14.45 0.37 -0.33
N ILE A 115 -13.67 -0.21 0.57
CA ILE A 115 -14.15 -1.26 1.48
C ILE A 115 -14.17 -0.78 2.92
N THR A 116 -15.05 -1.35 3.72
CA THR A 116 -15.01 -1.26 5.18
C THR A 116 -15.13 -2.66 5.75
N ILE A 117 -14.10 -3.12 6.45
CA ILE A 117 -14.14 -4.35 7.25
C ILE A 117 -14.59 -3.96 8.65
N SER A 118 -15.76 -4.43 9.06
CA SER A 118 -16.31 -4.21 10.40
C SER A 118 -15.93 -5.39 11.29
N LEU A 119 -15.09 -5.12 12.28
CA LEU A 119 -14.69 -6.03 13.36
C LEU A 119 -15.17 -5.44 14.70
N ASN A 120 -14.28 -5.27 15.69
CA ASN A 120 -14.51 -4.45 16.89
C ASN A 120 -14.77 -2.97 16.56
N THR A 121 -14.31 -2.50 15.40
CA THR A 121 -14.65 -1.20 14.81
C THR A 121 -14.63 -1.32 13.27
N GLY A 122 -14.99 -0.25 12.56
CA GLY A 122 -14.95 -0.20 11.10
C GLY A 122 -13.59 0.26 10.57
N TYR A 123 -12.94 -0.58 9.75
CA TYR A 123 -11.67 -0.29 9.09
C TYR A 123 -11.90 0.01 7.62
N THR A 124 -11.86 1.30 7.25
CA THR A 124 -12.10 1.74 5.87
C THR A 124 -10.80 1.86 5.08
N MET A 125 -10.81 1.33 3.86
CA MET A 125 -9.67 1.32 2.95
C MET A 125 -10.10 1.61 1.51
N TYR A 126 -9.21 2.22 0.73
CA TYR A 126 -9.32 2.29 -0.72
C TYR A 126 -8.37 1.27 -1.35
N LEU A 127 -8.82 0.62 -2.41
CA LEU A 127 -8.07 -0.46 -3.07
C LEU A 127 -7.80 -0.11 -4.52
N ILE A 128 -6.64 -0.54 -5.00
CA ILE A 128 -6.25 -0.54 -6.41
C ILE A 128 -5.98 -1.98 -6.80
N SER A 129 -6.86 -2.53 -7.62
CA SER A 129 -7.03 -3.96 -7.86
C SER A 129 -5.97 -4.54 -8.79
N ASP A 130 -5.52 -3.78 -9.79
CA ASP A 130 -4.45 -4.18 -10.72
C ASP A 130 -3.07 -4.18 -10.04
N LYS A 131 -2.81 -3.18 -9.19
CA LYS A 131 -1.58 -3.04 -8.40
C LYS A 131 -1.59 -3.86 -7.11
N LYS A 132 -2.71 -4.51 -6.79
CA LYS A 132 -2.96 -5.22 -5.52
C LYS A 132 -2.50 -4.42 -4.31
N SER A 133 -2.98 -3.19 -4.21
CA SER A 133 -2.53 -2.25 -3.18
C SER A 133 -3.72 -1.62 -2.48
N LEU A 134 -3.48 -1.08 -1.28
CA LEU A 134 -4.50 -0.41 -0.50
C LEU A 134 -3.96 0.83 0.21
N HIS A 135 -4.86 1.78 0.41
CA HIS A 135 -4.69 2.95 1.25
C HIS A 135 -5.62 2.84 2.46
N ILE A 136 -5.06 2.95 3.66
CA ILE A 136 -5.84 2.92 4.89
C ILE A 136 -6.26 4.34 5.26
N VAL A 137 -7.57 4.57 5.37
CA VAL A 137 -8.12 5.92 5.57
C VAL A 137 -7.70 6.54 6.91
N ASN A 138 -7.59 5.72 7.96
CA ASN A 138 -7.37 6.21 9.32
C ASN A 138 -5.95 6.73 9.57
N ASN A 139 -4.93 5.92 9.24
CA ASN A 139 -3.52 6.30 9.42
C ASN A 139 -2.88 6.89 8.15
N ARG A 140 -3.62 6.91 7.03
CA ARG A 140 -3.18 7.41 5.71
C ARG A 140 -1.96 6.67 5.15
N GLU A 141 -1.75 5.43 5.57
CA GLU A 141 -0.64 4.61 5.09
C GLU A 141 -1.04 3.77 3.87
N ASN A 142 -0.04 3.49 3.03
CA ASN A 142 -0.17 2.75 1.79
C ASN A 142 0.55 1.42 1.89
N TYR A 143 -0.10 0.36 1.42
CA TYR A 143 0.44 -0.99 1.44
C TYR A 143 0.22 -1.70 0.11
N ALA A 144 1.24 -2.40 -0.36
CA ALA A 144 1.09 -3.46 -1.36
C ALA A 144 0.73 -4.76 -0.64
N ILE A 145 -0.18 -5.56 -1.19
CA ILE A 145 -0.48 -6.89 -0.69
C ILE A 145 0.48 -7.88 -1.38
N VAL A 146 1.58 -8.20 -0.68
CA VAL A 146 2.65 -9.06 -1.20
C VAL A 146 2.34 -10.55 -1.10
N ASN A 147 1.42 -10.93 -0.20
CA ASN A 147 0.75 -12.22 -0.22
C ASN A 147 -0.75 -12.00 -0.07
N ASP A 148 -1.47 -12.15 -1.18
CA ASP A 148 -2.89 -11.82 -1.31
C ASP A 148 -3.83 -12.80 -0.62
N SER A 149 -3.40 -14.05 -0.40
CA SER A 149 -4.27 -15.10 0.16
C SER A 149 -5.65 -15.18 -0.53
N ASP A 150 -5.68 -15.01 -1.85
CA ASP A 150 -6.88 -14.97 -2.72
C ASP A 150 -7.82 -13.77 -2.51
N PHE A 151 -7.45 -12.76 -1.70
CA PHE A 151 -8.35 -11.65 -1.39
C PHE A 151 -8.85 -10.91 -2.65
N PHE A 152 -7.96 -10.47 -3.55
CA PHE A 152 -8.38 -9.78 -4.77
C PHE A 152 -9.13 -10.68 -5.77
N SER A 153 -8.80 -11.97 -5.83
CA SER A 153 -9.52 -12.89 -6.74
C SER A 153 -10.96 -13.11 -6.28
N ILE A 154 -11.18 -13.25 -4.97
CA ILE A 154 -12.52 -13.32 -4.37
C ILE A 154 -13.26 -12.00 -4.60
N LEU A 155 -12.61 -10.86 -4.34
CA LEU A 155 -13.21 -9.52 -4.48
C LEU A 155 -13.68 -9.29 -5.92
N VAL A 156 -12.79 -9.44 -6.90
CA VAL A 156 -13.10 -9.21 -8.32
C VAL A 156 -14.17 -10.16 -8.83
N ASN A 157 -14.24 -11.40 -8.33
CA ASN A 157 -15.30 -12.32 -8.73
C ASN A 157 -16.65 -11.99 -8.09
N ALA A 158 -16.65 -11.38 -6.89
CA ALA A 158 -17.86 -10.98 -6.19
C ALA A 158 -18.46 -9.66 -6.69
N THR A 159 -17.71 -8.89 -7.49
CA THR A 159 -18.09 -7.57 -8.00
C THR A 159 -18.38 -7.54 -9.51
N LYS A 160 -18.32 -8.69 -10.19
CA LYS A 160 -18.69 -8.87 -11.60
C LYS A 160 -20.18 -9.04 -11.81
#